data_AF-A0A7C3YG98-F1
#
_entry.id   AF-A0A7C3YG98-F1
#
_cell.length_a   1.000
_cell.length_b   1.000
_cell.length_c   1.000
_cell.angle_alpha   90.00
_cell.angle_beta   90.00
_cell.angle_gamma   90.00
#
_symmetry.space_group_name_H-M   'P 1'
#
loop_
_entity.id
_entity.type
_entity.pdbx_description
1 polymer ?
#
loop_
_entity_poly.entity_id
_entity_poly.type
_entity_poly.pdbx_seq_one_letter_code
_entity_poly.pdbx_strand_id
1 'polypeptide(L)'
;MKKINLILAIIIGFGMILLVSHLIYAQQQGGGQPPQNPQQRPQFDPQQMMERRMQQIMERLKLSDEESAIIKPKIESLTRMRMEQGQELRPLMEALQKALDSKDTKQIASALKAVKDKRAEQKQAYEKAEQELLELLTVEQEASLTVMGVVNSDGIGMMFGGFRPGGPEQGREQRQRQGNQQRQGN
;
A
#
# COMPACT_ATOMS: atom_id res chain seq x y z
N MET A 1 13.87 -43.56 57.38
CA MET A 1 13.10 -42.33 57.67
C MET A 1 14.00 -41.11 57.95
N LYS A 2 14.83 -40.66 56.99
CA LYS A 2 15.48 -39.33 57.01
C LYS A 2 15.69 -38.72 55.61
N LYS A 3 15.53 -39.51 54.54
CA LYS A 3 15.73 -39.08 53.14
C LYS A 3 14.48 -38.47 52.48
N ILE A 4 13.34 -38.48 53.15
CA ILE A 4 12.04 -38.03 52.60
C ILE A 4 11.78 -36.53 52.89
N ASN A 5 12.39 -35.97 53.94
CA ASN A 5 12.18 -34.55 54.30
C ASN A 5 13.01 -33.56 53.48
N LEU A 6 13.99 -34.04 52.70
CA LEU A 6 14.81 -33.17 51.85
C LEU A 6 14.14 -32.89 50.49
N ILE A 7 13.31 -33.80 49.99
CA ILE A 7 12.68 -33.70 48.67
C ILE A 7 11.43 -32.79 48.72
N LEU A 8 10.75 -32.72 49.87
CA LEU A 8 9.58 -31.87 50.08
C LEU A 8 9.91 -30.36 50.19
N ALA A 9 11.15 -29.99 50.57
CA ALA A 9 11.56 -28.59 50.67
C ALA A 9 11.91 -27.94 49.31
N ILE A 10 12.22 -28.73 48.28
CA ILE A 10 12.62 -28.20 46.96
C ILE A 10 11.40 -27.93 46.06
N ILE A 11 10.29 -28.65 46.26
CA ILE A 11 9.08 -28.49 45.44
C ILE A 11 8.31 -27.20 45.81
N ILE A 12 8.43 -26.71 47.04
CA ILE A 12 7.76 -25.47 47.50
C ILE A 12 8.50 -24.20 47.02
N GLY A 13 9.80 -24.28 46.70
CA GLY A 13 10.58 -23.15 46.20
C GLY A 13 10.42 -22.86 44.69
N PHE A 14 10.01 -23.84 43.89
CA PHE A 14 9.87 -23.69 42.43
C PHE A 14 8.44 -23.34 41.97
N GLY A 15 7.44 -23.47 42.85
CA GLY A 15 6.03 -23.16 42.54
C GLY A 15 5.66 -21.66 42.57
N MET A 16 6.53 -20.81 43.10
CA MET A 16 6.29 -19.37 43.30
C MET A 16 7.12 -18.46 42.38
N ILE A 17 7.60 -18.96 41.24
CA ILE A 17 8.24 -18.16 40.18
C ILE A 17 7.51 -18.29 38.82
N LEU A 18 6.41 -19.06 38.75
CA LEU A 18 5.64 -19.28 37.52
C LEU A 18 4.31 -18.51 37.44
N LEU A 19 4.14 -17.42 38.21
CA LEU A 19 2.88 -16.67 38.28
C LEU A 19 2.98 -15.14 38.12
N VAL A 20 4.08 -14.62 37.55
CA VAL A 20 4.21 -13.16 37.27
C VAL A 20 4.55 -12.83 35.80
N SER A 21 4.76 -13.81 34.92
CA SER A 21 5.32 -13.54 33.58
C SER A 21 4.33 -13.24 32.44
N HIS A 22 3.04 -13.00 32.68
CA HIS A 22 2.04 -12.84 31.59
C HIS A 22 1.32 -11.49 31.52
N LEU A 23 1.81 -10.44 32.19
CA LEU A 23 1.16 -9.11 32.18
C LEU A 23 2.01 -7.98 31.57
N ILE A 24 2.96 -8.31 30.69
CA ILE A 24 3.70 -7.31 29.89
C ILE A 24 3.78 -7.73 28.42
N TYR A 25 2.63 -8.00 27.79
CA TYR A 25 2.50 -8.02 26.33
C TYR A 25 1.18 -7.38 25.93
N ALA A 26 0.97 -6.13 26.33
CA ALA A 26 -0.18 -5.35 25.88
C ALA A 26 0.08 -3.83 25.93
N GLN A 27 1.24 -3.35 25.44
CA GLN A 27 1.41 -1.91 25.20
C GLN A 27 2.53 -1.56 24.21
N GLN A 28 2.55 -2.17 23.02
CA GLN A 28 3.39 -1.66 21.93
C GLN A 28 2.79 -1.84 20.53
N GLN A 29 1.47 -1.70 20.42
CA GLN A 29 0.83 -1.40 19.14
C GLN A 29 0.65 0.11 19.05
N GLY A 30 1.30 0.73 18.07
CA GLY A 30 0.96 2.09 17.64
C GLY A 30 2.10 3.10 17.74
N GLY A 31 3.23 2.81 17.09
CA GLY A 31 4.29 3.81 16.93
C GLY A 31 5.43 3.24 16.11
N GLY A 32 5.21 3.03 14.81
CA GLY A 32 6.26 2.58 13.90
C GLY A 32 7.46 3.52 13.98
N GLN A 33 8.54 3.07 14.60
CA GLN A 33 9.83 3.73 14.51
C GLN A 33 10.20 3.81 13.03
N PRO A 34 10.48 5.01 12.48
CA PRO A 34 11.03 5.10 11.13
C PRO A 34 12.33 4.27 11.12
N PRO A 35 12.51 3.36 10.14
CA PRO A 35 13.64 2.45 10.12
C PRO A 35 14.95 3.22 10.24
N GLN A 36 15.76 2.84 11.24
CA GLN A 36 17.03 3.50 11.59
C GLN A 36 18.09 3.42 10.48
N ASN A 37 17.84 2.63 9.42
CA ASN A 37 18.72 2.51 8.26
C ASN A 37 17.96 2.85 6.96
N PRO A 38 18.17 4.05 6.38
CA PRO A 38 17.67 4.40 5.05
C PRO A 38 18.15 3.46 3.93
N GLN A 39 19.27 2.75 4.15
CA GLN A 39 19.87 1.79 3.20
C GLN A 39 19.16 0.43 3.10
N GLN A 40 18.21 0.10 3.99
CA GLN A 40 17.53 -1.21 3.96
C GLN A 40 16.09 -1.11 3.45
N ARG A 41 15.83 -0.25 2.46
CA ARG A 41 14.60 -0.37 1.68
C ARG A 41 14.64 -1.73 0.98
N PRO A 42 13.67 -2.63 1.20
CA PRO A 42 13.62 -3.90 0.48
C PRO A 42 13.78 -3.62 -1.02
N GLN A 43 14.75 -4.28 -1.67
CA GLN A 43 14.93 -4.17 -3.11
C GLN A 43 13.64 -4.65 -3.76
N PHE A 44 12.88 -3.70 -4.29
CA PHE A 44 11.56 -3.97 -4.80
C PHE A 44 11.68 -4.33 -6.27
N ASP A 45 11.64 -5.62 -6.56
CA ASP A 45 11.63 -6.13 -7.92
C ASP A 45 10.22 -5.96 -8.54
N PRO A 46 10.07 -5.15 -9.60
CA PRO A 46 8.78 -4.92 -10.22
C PRO A 46 8.11 -6.16 -10.81
N GLN A 47 8.90 -7.14 -11.25
CA GLN A 47 8.34 -8.37 -11.82
C GLN A 47 7.76 -9.25 -10.71
N GLN A 48 8.48 -9.42 -9.60
CA GLN A 48 7.97 -10.17 -8.45
C GLN A 48 6.72 -9.54 -7.84
N MET A 49 6.61 -8.21 -7.83
CA MET A 49 5.36 -7.56 -7.45
C MET A 49 4.19 -7.97 -8.34
N MET A 50 4.41 -7.94 -9.66
CA MET A 50 3.38 -8.22 -10.64
C MET A 50 2.88 -9.65 -10.46
N GLU A 51 3.80 -10.61 -10.29
CA GLU A 51 3.47 -12.00 -10.00
C GLU A 51 2.62 -12.13 -8.74
N ARG A 52 3.03 -11.51 -7.62
CA ARG A 52 2.25 -11.54 -6.38
C ARG A 52 0.88 -10.90 -6.54
N ARG A 53 0.78 -9.78 -7.26
CA ARG A 53 -0.50 -9.12 -7.54
C ARG A 53 -1.39 -10.03 -8.38
N MET A 54 -0.85 -10.66 -9.41
CA MET A 54 -1.57 -11.60 -10.26
C MET A 54 -2.08 -12.80 -9.44
N GLN A 55 -1.24 -13.39 -8.59
CA GLN A 55 -1.67 -14.49 -7.72
C GLN A 55 -2.88 -14.09 -6.85
N GLN A 56 -2.84 -12.90 -6.23
CA GLN A 56 -3.95 -12.39 -5.42
C GLN A 56 -5.22 -12.16 -6.22
N ILE A 57 -5.09 -11.67 -7.46
CA ILE A 57 -6.24 -11.47 -8.36
C ILE A 57 -6.86 -12.83 -8.71
N MET A 58 -6.04 -13.79 -9.15
CA MET A 58 -6.51 -15.11 -9.57
C MET A 58 -7.19 -15.88 -8.44
N GLU A 59 -6.62 -15.82 -7.22
CA GLU A 59 -7.21 -16.45 -6.03
C GLU A 59 -8.61 -15.89 -5.72
N ARG A 60 -8.81 -14.59 -5.92
CA ARG A 60 -10.11 -13.94 -5.67
C ARG A 60 -11.14 -14.21 -6.75
N LEU A 61 -10.71 -14.29 -8.01
CA LEU A 61 -11.63 -14.49 -9.14
C LEU A 61 -12.16 -15.93 -9.23
N LYS A 62 -11.51 -16.90 -8.57
CA LYS A 62 -11.92 -18.32 -8.56
C LYS A 62 -12.23 -18.86 -9.97
N LEU A 63 -11.40 -18.49 -10.94
CA LEU A 63 -11.58 -18.86 -12.34
C LEU A 63 -11.37 -20.37 -12.52
N SER A 64 -12.15 -20.97 -13.42
CA SER A 64 -11.82 -22.28 -13.97
C SER A 64 -10.53 -22.23 -14.81
N ASP A 65 -9.95 -23.39 -15.13
CA ASP A 65 -8.74 -23.45 -15.95
C ASP A 65 -8.96 -22.87 -17.37
N GLU A 66 -10.15 -23.08 -17.93
CA GLU A 66 -10.56 -22.55 -19.24
C GLU A 66 -10.70 -21.02 -19.21
N GLU A 67 -11.40 -20.48 -18.21
CA GLU A 67 -11.53 -19.03 -18.03
C GLU A 67 -10.19 -18.37 -17.74
N SER A 68 -9.36 -19.00 -16.90
CA SER A 68 -8.02 -18.54 -16.55
C SER A 68 -7.14 -18.39 -17.79
N ALA A 69 -7.19 -19.34 -18.72
CA ALA A 69 -6.42 -19.28 -19.96
C ALA A 69 -6.75 -18.05 -20.83
N ILE A 70 -7.99 -17.54 -20.75
CA ILE A 70 -8.47 -16.41 -21.55
C ILE A 70 -8.32 -15.07 -20.80
N ILE A 71 -8.69 -15.03 -19.52
CA ILE A 71 -8.79 -13.81 -18.71
C ILE A 71 -7.43 -13.37 -18.17
N LYS A 72 -6.59 -14.31 -17.72
CA LYS A 72 -5.26 -14.02 -17.15
C LYS A 72 -4.39 -13.12 -18.05
N PRO A 73 -4.18 -13.41 -19.35
CA PRO A 73 -3.33 -12.55 -20.19
C PRO A 73 -3.88 -11.12 -20.34
N LYS A 74 -5.20 -10.92 -20.28
CA LYS A 74 -5.82 -9.58 -20.35
C LYS A 74 -5.59 -8.78 -19.07
N ILE A 75 -5.75 -9.42 -17.90
CA ILE A 75 -5.44 -8.79 -16.61
C ILE A 75 -3.94 -8.45 -16.51
N GLU A 76 -3.06 -9.36 -16.98
CA GLU A 76 -1.62 -9.11 -17.03
C GLU A 76 -1.30 -7.90 -17.92
N SER A 77 -1.92 -7.83 -19.11
CA SER A 77 -1.76 -6.72 -20.04
C SER A 77 -2.17 -5.39 -19.41
N LEU A 78 -3.35 -5.29 -18.79
CA LEU A 78 -3.79 -4.07 -18.09
C LEU A 78 -2.85 -3.66 -16.95
N THR A 79 -2.41 -4.64 -16.17
CA THR A 79 -1.48 -4.40 -15.06
C THR A 79 -0.15 -3.87 -15.57
N ARG A 80 0.34 -4.41 -16.69
CA ARG A 80 1.57 -3.98 -17.36
C ARG A 80 1.43 -2.58 -17.95
N MET A 81 0.34 -2.28 -18.65
CA MET A 81 0.05 -0.94 -19.17
C MET A 81 0.10 0.12 -18.08
N ARG A 82 -0.43 -0.18 -16.89
CA ARG A 82 -0.36 0.74 -15.73
C ARG A 82 1.08 0.98 -15.25
N MET A 83 1.91 -0.06 -15.25
CA MET A 83 3.32 0.06 -14.89
C MET A 83 4.10 0.89 -15.92
N GLU A 84 3.92 0.57 -17.20
CA GLU A 84 4.54 1.25 -18.33
C GLU A 84 4.12 2.72 -18.38
N GLN A 85 2.85 3.03 -18.11
CA GLN A 85 2.36 4.40 -17.97
C GLN A 85 3.21 5.23 -17.00
N GLY A 86 3.52 4.66 -15.82
CA GLY A 86 4.37 5.34 -14.83
C GLY A 86 5.80 5.57 -15.33
N GLN A 87 6.35 4.61 -16.08
CA GLN A 87 7.70 4.71 -16.64
C GLN A 87 7.78 5.76 -17.76
N GLU A 88 6.81 5.76 -18.67
CA GLU A 88 6.77 6.67 -19.82
C GLU A 88 6.42 8.11 -19.44
N LEU A 89 5.57 8.30 -18.42
CA LEU A 89 5.24 9.65 -17.94
C LEU A 89 6.40 10.29 -17.16
N ARG A 90 7.28 9.50 -16.55
CA ARG A 90 8.38 10.01 -15.72
C ARG A 90 9.25 11.06 -16.42
N PRO A 91 9.85 10.82 -17.60
CA PRO A 91 10.67 11.82 -18.28
C PRO A 91 9.87 13.08 -18.67
N LEU A 92 8.58 12.93 -19.00
CA LEU A 92 7.70 14.07 -19.32
C LEU A 92 7.42 14.93 -18.08
N MET A 93 7.22 14.29 -16.92
CA MET A 93 7.05 14.99 -15.65
C MET A 93 8.35 15.68 -15.21
N GLU A 94 9.51 15.05 -15.42
CA GLU A 94 10.81 15.69 -15.18
C GLU A 94 11.03 16.90 -16.10
N ALA A 95 10.65 16.81 -17.38
CA ALA A 95 10.70 17.93 -18.31
C ALA A 95 9.77 19.07 -17.90
N LEU A 96 8.54 18.74 -17.45
CA LEU A 96 7.60 19.72 -16.92
C LEU A 96 8.14 20.41 -15.67
N GLN A 97 8.74 19.66 -14.74
CA GLN A 97 9.35 20.23 -13.54
C GLN A 97 10.48 21.20 -13.90
N LYS A 98 11.39 20.81 -14.80
CA LYS A 98 12.47 21.69 -15.28
C LYS A 98 11.92 22.96 -15.94
N ALA A 99 10.85 22.83 -16.73
CA ALA A 99 10.18 23.98 -17.34
C ALA A 99 9.59 24.92 -16.28
N LEU A 100 8.96 24.38 -15.23
CA LEU A 100 8.46 25.18 -14.10
C LEU A 100 9.59 25.92 -13.38
N ASP A 101 10.72 25.24 -13.12
CA ASP A 101 11.88 25.82 -12.45
C ASP A 101 12.49 26.97 -13.28
N SER A 102 12.49 26.84 -14.61
CA SER A 102 12.96 27.87 -15.54
C SER A 102 12.04 29.09 -15.64
N LYS A 103 10.79 28.97 -15.19
CA LYS A 103 9.71 29.98 -15.35
C LYS A 103 9.44 30.38 -16.80
N ASP A 104 9.88 29.60 -17.78
CA ASP A 104 9.62 29.83 -19.19
C ASP A 104 8.22 29.29 -19.55
N THR A 105 7.29 30.22 -19.76
CA THR A 105 5.88 29.90 -20.06
C THR A 105 5.70 29.11 -21.35
N LYS A 106 6.59 29.27 -22.35
CA LYS A 106 6.53 28.51 -23.60
C LYS A 106 6.96 27.06 -23.37
N GLN A 107 8.02 26.85 -22.60
CA GLN A 107 8.47 25.51 -22.22
C GLN A 107 7.45 24.79 -21.35
N ILE A 108 6.83 25.51 -20.39
CA ILE A 108 5.77 24.96 -19.54
C ILE A 108 4.58 24.51 -20.41
N ALA A 109 4.13 25.33 -21.35
CA ALA A 109 3.02 24.98 -22.23
C ALA A 109 3.33 23.73 -23.08
N SER A 110 4.54 23.65 -23.65
CA SER A 110 4.99 22.52 -24.44
C SER A 110 5.07 21.21 -23.61
N ALA A 111 5.75 21.26 -22.46
CA ALA A 111 5.88 20.11 -21.58
C ALA A 111 4.52 19.63 -21.02
N LEU A 112 3.65 20.57 -20.66
CA LEU A 112 2.29 20.25 -20.20
C LEU A 112 1.47 19.59 -21.32
N LYS A 113 1.60 20.06 -22.57
CA LYS A 113 0.95 19.43 -23.71
C LYS A 113 1.42 17.99 -23.88
N ALA A 114 2.74 17.75 -23.83
CA ALA A 114 3.29 16.40 -23.95
C ALA A 114 2.76 15.44 -22.87
N VAL A 115 2.68 15.89 -21.61
CA VAL A 115 2.08 15.08 -20.52
C VAL A 115 0.60 14.78 -20.80
N LYS A 116 -0.17 15.78 -21.25
CA LYS A 116 -1.60 15.61 -21.55
C LYS A 116 -1.84 14.65 -22.71
N ASP A 117 -1.11 14.83 -23.81
CA ASP A 117 -1.21 13.97 -24.99
C ASP A 117 -0.90 12.52 -24.62
N LYS A 118 0.19 12.28 -23.89
CA LYS A 118 0.58 10.92 -23.49
C LYS A 118 -0.41 10.27 -22.53
N ARG A 119 -0.98 11.03 -21.59
CA ARG A 119 -2.06 10.54 -20.72
C ARG A 119 -3.32 10.20 -21.50
N ALA A 120 -3.68 11.00 -22.51
CA ALA A 120 -4.85 10.74 -23.35
C ALA A 120 -4.66 9.46 -24.18
N GLU A 121 -3.48 9.30 -24.80
CA GLU A 121 -3.11 8.09 -25.55
C GLU A 121 -3.20 6.83 -24.68
N GLN A 122 -2.55 6.85 -23.50
CA GLN A 122 -2.55 5.72 -22.58
C GLN A 122 -3.94 5.43 -22.01
N LYS A 123 -4.74 6.46 -21.73
CA LYS A 123 -6.12 6.32 -21.28
C LYS A 123 -6.95 5.57 -22.32
N GLN A 124 -6.89 5.99 -23.58
CA GLN A 124 -7.65 5.36 -24.65
C GLN A 124 -7.25 3.88 -24.85
N ALA A 125 -5.94 3.58 -24.81
CA ALA A 125 -5.46 2.21 -24.91
C ALA A 125 -5.93 1.34 -23.74
N TYR A 126 -5.91 1.90 -22.52
CA TYR A 126 -6.37 1.23 -21.32
C TYR A 126 -7.88 0.95 -21.36
N GLU A 127 -8.70 1.95 -21.67
CA GLU A 127 -10.17 1.81 -21.75
C GLU A 127 -10.57 0.73 -22.76
N LYS A 128 -9.86 0.65 -23.89
CA LYS A 128 -10.10 -0.42 -24.87
C LYS A 128 -9.77 -1.80 -24.30
N ALA A 129 -8.58 -1.97 -23.74
CA ALA A 129 -8.16 -3.25 -23.16
C ALA A 129 -9.04 -3.68 -21.98
N GLU A 130 -9.56 -2.71 -21.23
CA GLU A 130 -10.49 -2.89 -20.13
C GLU A 130 -11.86 -3.36 -20.63
N GLN A 131 -12.43 -2.70 -21.65
CA GLN A 131 -13.69 -3.14 -22.26
C GLN A 131 -13.61 -4.58 -22.76
N GLU A 132 -12.53 -4.92 -23.46
CA GLU A 132 -12.29 -6.29 -23.95
C GLU A 132 -12.10 -7.32 -22.82
N LEU A 133 -11.79 -6.89 -21.60
CA LEU A 133 -11.76 -7.75 -20.42
C LEU A 133 -13.17 -7.85 -19.82
N LEU A 134 -13.85 -6.73 -19.62
CA LEU A 134 -15.19 -6.67 -19.01
C LEU A 134 -16.22 -7.53 -19.78
N GLU A 135 -16.13 -7.59 -21.11
CA GLU A 135 -16.99 -8.44 -21.94
C GLU A 135 -16.87 -9.95 -21.63
N LEU A 136 -15.79 -10.36 -20.97
CA LEU A 136 -15.53 -11.75 -20.60
C LEU A 136 -15.79 -12.06 -19.13
N LEU A 137 -16.02 -11.04 -18.31
CA LEU A 137 -16.19 -11.20 -16.88
C LEU A 137 -17.66 -11.38 -16.52
N THR A 138 -17.89 -12.17 -15.48
CA THR A 138 -19.17 -12.11 -14.75
C THR A 138 -19.23 -10.85 -13.90
N VAL A 139 -20.43 -10.46 -13.49
CA VAL A 139 -20.66 -9.29 -12.60
C VAL A 139 -19.88 -9.42 -11.29
N GLU A 140 -19.76 -10.63 -10.73
CA GLU A 140 -18.99 -10.86 -9.49
C GLU A 140 -17.48 -10.69 -9.70
N GLN A 141 -16.96 -11.16 -10.85
CA GLN A 141 -15.57 -11.01 -11.22
C GLN A 141 -15.22 -9.53 -11.50
N GLU A 142 -16.08 -8.80 -12.22
CA GLU A 142 -15.94 -7.37 -12.43
C GLU A 142 -15.93 -6.59 -11.10
N ALA A 143 -16.88 -6.87 -10.21
CA ALA A 143 -16.94 -6.24 -8.90
C ALA A 143 -15.66 -6.51 -8.10
N SER A 144 -15.16 -7.74 -8.14
CA SER A 144 -13.91 -8.13 -7.49
C SER A 144 -12.71 -7.37 -8.06
N LEU A 145 -12.59 -7.27 -9.39
CA LEU A 145 -11.52 -6.50 -10.04
C LEU A 145 -11.63 -5.00 -9.76
N THR A 146 -12.84 -4.46 -9.68
CA THR A 146 -13.09 -3.05 -9.37
C THR A 146 -12.62 -2.72 -7.95
N VAL A 147 -12.97 -3.56 -6.97
CA VAL A 147 -12.50 -3.41 -5.57
C VAL A 147 -10.98 -3.50 -5.47
N MET A 148 -10.34 -4.31 -6.32
CA MET A 148 -8.88 -4.42 -6.40
C MET A 148 -8.20 -3.28 -7.18
N GLY A 149 -8.98 -2.36 -7.76
CA GLY A 149 -8.47 -1.28 -8.61
C GLY A 149 -7.74 -1.79 -9.86
N VAL A 150 -8.17 -2.94 -10.38
CA VAL A 150 -7.68 -3.52 -11.65
C VAL A 150 -8.50 -2.97 -12.81
N VAL A 151 -9.82 -2.80 -12.63
CA VAL A 151 -10.72 -2.18 -13.61
C VAL A 151 -11.52 -1.03 -12.97
N ASN A 152 -12.20 -0.23 -13.78
CA ASN A 152 -13.06 0.90 -13.43
C ASN A 152 -12.38 1.90 -12.48
N SER A 153 -11.05 2.02 -12.54
CA SER A 153 -10.33 3.01 -11.75
C SER A 153 -10.26 4.30 -12.57
N ASP A 154 -11.10 5.28 -12.25
CA ASP A 154 -11.23 6.59 -12.92
C ASP A 154 -9.98 7.50 -12.82
N GLY A 155 -8.77 6.93 -12.86
CA GLY A 155 -7.52 7.61 -12.51
C GLY A 155 -7.26 7.72 -11.00
N ILE A 156 -8.12 7.12 -10.16
CA ILE A 156 -8.00 7.13 -8.68
C ILE A 156 -7.15 5.93 -8.17
N GLY A 157 -6.63 5.09 -9.05
CA GLY A 157 -5.78 3.98 -8.66
C GLY A 157 -4.35 4.42 -8.34
N MET A 158 -4.06 4.60 -7.04
CA MET A 158 -2.71 4.69 -6.42
C MET A 158 -2.13 6.09 -6.11
N MET A 159 -2.92 7.17 -6.06
CA MET A 159 -2.48 8.41 -5.38
C MET A 159 -2.96 8.53 -3.92
N PHE A 160 -3.78 7.59 -3.42
CA PHE A 160 -4.30 7.61 -2.06
C PHE A 160 -3.85 6.42 -1.20
N GLY A 161 -2.58 6.02 -1.30
CA GLY A 161 -1.89 5.32 -0.20
C GLY A 161 -1.68 6.19 1.05
N GLY A 162 -2.52 7.21 1.27
CA GLY A 162 -2.35 8.25 2.29
C GLY A 162 -3.65 8.85 2.87
N PHE A 163 -4.83 8.54 2.34
CA PHE A 163 -6.09 8.79 3.08
C PHE A 163 -6.65 7.45 3.55
N ARG A 164 -6.27 7.04 4.76
CA ARG A 164 -7.22 6.38 5.62
C ARG A 164 -8.17 7.48 6.14
N PRO A 165 -9.47 7.48 5.85
CA PRO A 165 -10.42 8.23 6.65
C PRO A 165 -10.41 7.59 8.04
N GLY A 166 -9.64 8.17 8.98
CA GLY A 166 -9.49 7.64 10.34
C GLY A 166 -8.06 7.64 10.94
N GLY A 167 -7.16 8.52 10.50
CA GLY A 167 -5.92 8.80 11.27
C GLY A 167 -6.24 9.62 12.53
N PRO A 168 -5.65 9.31 13.71
CA PRO A 168 -6.14 9.84 14.98
C PRO A 168 -5.91 11.35 15.08
N GLU A 169 -6.99 12.11 15.27
CA GLU A 169 -7.01 13.51 15.71
C GLU A 169 -6.38 13.74 17.10
N GLN A 170 -5.67 12.78 17.68
CA GLN A 170 -5.11 12.88 19.03
C GLN A 170 -3.93 13.87 19.15
N GLY A 171 -3.34 14.31 18.03
CA GLY A 171 -2.20 15.23 18.04
C GLY A 171 -2.55 16.72 18.19
N ARG A 172 -3.81 17.12 17.95
CA ARG A 172 -4.21 18.55 18.01
C ARG A 172 -4.69 18.97 19.40
N GLU A 173 -5.31 18.07 20.17
CA GLU A 173 -5.78 18.40 21.52
C GLU A 173 -4.67 18.45 22.57
N GLN A 174 -3.60 17.64 22.44
CA GLN A 174 -2.48 17.68 23.41
C GLN A 174 -1.67 18.98 23.33
N ARG A 175 -1.53 19.58 22.14
CA ARG A 175 -0.84 20.89 22.00
C ARG A 175 -1.63 22.03 22.63
N GLN A 176 -2.96 21.99 22.60
CA GLN A 176 -3.78 23.02 23.24
C GLN A 176 -3.73 22.92 24.77
N ARG A 177 -3.64 21.71 25.34
CA ARG A 177 -3.51 21.53 26.80
C ARG A 177 -2.14 21.97 27.33
N GLN A 178 -1.04 21.68 26.64
CA GLN A 178 0.29 22.13 27.07
C GLN A 178 0.49 23.64 26.92
N GLY A 179 -0.05 24.25 25.85
CA GLY A 179 0.01 25.70 25.66
C GLY A 179 -0.74 26.52 26.71
N ASN A 180 -1.83 25.98 27.27
CA ASN A 180 -2.60 26.65 28.31
C ASN A 180 -2.01 26.48 29.72
N GLN A 181 -1.26 25.41 30.00
CA GLN A 181 -0.62 25.24 31.31
C GLN A 181 0.61 26.14 31.49
N GLN A 182 1.34 26.48 30.41
CA GLN A 182 2.49 27.38 30.51
C GLN A 182 2.14 28.87 30.67
N ARG A 183 0.85 29.24 30.55
CA ARG A 183 0.40 30.63 30.71
C ARG A 183 -0.20 30.95 32.09
N GLN A 184 -0.36 29.96 32.97
CA GLN A 184 -0.94 30.16 34.31
C GLN A 184 0.09 30.10 35.45
N GLY A 185 1.38 30.07 35.13
CA GLY A 185 2.47 29.94 36.11
C GLY A 185 3.38 31.16 36.19
N ASN A 186 2.84 32.38 36.18
CA ASN A 186 3.58 33.60 36.48
C ASN A 186 2.76 34.51 37.40
#